data_AF-A0A9E5I8Z9-F1
#
_entry.id   AF-A0A9E5I8Z9-F1
#
_cell.length_a   1.000
_cell.length_b   1.000
_cell.length_c   1.000
_cell.angle_alpha   90.00
_cell.angle_beta   90.00
_cell.angle_gamma   90.00
#
_symmetry.space_group_name_H-M   'P 1'
#
loop_
_entity.id
_entity.type
_entity.pdbx_description
1 polymer ?
#
loop_
_entity_poly.entity_id
_entity_poly.type
_entity_poly.pdbx_seq_one_letter_code
_entity_poly.pdbx_strand_id
1 'polypeptide(L)'
;DDVNVNAPSTTQLFRKKFKGIFISAGGYTPEDAKKAVELNDVDAVAFGRIFIANPDLPKRIKTNAPLNPYNRATFYGGNEKGYTDYPALS
;
A
#
# COMPACT_ATOMS: atom_id res chain seq x y z
N ASP A 1 14.29 3.52 -1.00
CA ASP A 1 13.79 4.18 0.21
C ASP A 1 14.47 3.50 1.38
N ASP A 2 15.41 4.17 2.06
CA ASP A 2 16.12 3.59 3.19
C ASP A 2 15.23 3.70 4.45
N VAL A 3 14.81 2.55 4.97
CA VAL A 3 14.00 2.49 6.19
C VAL A 3 14.95 2.46 7.39
N ASN A 4 14.84 3.44 8.28
CA ASN A 4 15.49 3.37 9.58
C ASN A 4 14.75 2.37 10.47
N VAL A 5 15.30 1.16 10.60
CA VAL A 5 14.71 0.07 11.39
C VAL A 5 14.60 0.37 12.89
N ASN A 6 15.34 1.35 13.39
CA ASN A 6 15.31 1.78 14.79
C ASN A 6 14.33 2.93 15.05
N ALA A 7 13.73 3.50 14.00
CA ALA A 7 12.74 4.54 14.17
C ALA A 7 11.47 3.97 14.83
N PRO A 8 10.85 4.68 15.79
CA PRO A 8 9.64 4.20 16.43
C PRO A 8 8.49 4.09 15.43
N SER A 9 7.63 3.09 15.61
CA SER A 9 6.42 2.93 14.81
C SER A 9 5.48 4.12 15.02
N THR A 10 5.31 4.91 13.96
CA THR A 10 4.46 6.11 13.98
C THR A 10 3.01 5.72 14.25
N THR A 11 2.50 4.64 13.64
CA THR A 11 1.12 4.17 13.86
C THR A 11 0.88 3.80 15.31
N GLN A 12 1.80 3.09 15.95
CA GLN A 12 1.71 2.72 17.38
C GLN A 12 1.70 3.96 18.29
N LEU A 13 2.52 4.97 17.98
CA LEU A 13 2.55 6.22 18.75
C LEU A 13 1.21 6.97 18.66
N PHE A 14 0.66 7.11 17.46
CA PHE A 14 -0.57 7.88 17.24
C PHE A 14 -1.82 7.12 17.67
N ARG A 15 -1.89 5.80 17.50
CA ARG A 15 -3.05 4.98 17.91
C ARG A 15 -3.37 5.07 19.41
N LYS A 16 -2.33 5.24 20.25
CA LYS A 16 -2.51 5.45 21.69
C LYS A 16 -3.28 6.74 21.99
N LYS A 17 -3.11 7.79 21.18
CA LYS A 17 -3.67 9.13 21.39
C LYS A 17 -4.96 9.39 20.62
N PHE A 18 -5.04 8.92 19.37
CA PHE A 18 -6.20 9.09 18.52
C PHE A 18 -7.10 7.85 18.64
N LYS A 19 -8.43 8.02 18.73
CA LYS A 19 -9.41 6.93 18.90
C LYS A 19 -10.44 6.81 17.78
N GLY A 20 -10.40 7.70 16.79
CA GLY A 20 -11.23 7.60 15.59
C GLY A 20 -10.64 6.62 14.56
N ILE A 21 -11.27 6.56 13.38
CA ILE A 21 -10.80 5.75 12.26
C ILE A 21 -9.44 6.26 11.77
N PHE A 22 -8.43 5.40 11.84
CA PHE A 22 -7.05 5.72 11.52
C PHE A 22 -6.61 4.93 10.29
N ILE A 23 -6.34 5.66 9.20
CA ILE A 23 -5.81 5.12 7.96
C ILE A 23 -4.34 5.51 7.84
N SER A 24 -3.47 4.53 7.63
CA SER A 24 -2.03 4.75 7.39
C SER A 24 -1.66 4.48 5.94
N ALA A 25 -0.62 5.14 5.46
CA ALA A 25 -0.07 4.96 4.12
C ALA A 25 1.44 5.15 4.16
N GLY A 26 2.15 4.53 3.21
CA GLY A 26 3.58 4.73 3.02
C GLY A 26 4.40 3.45 3.14
N GLY A 27 4.68 2.82 1.99
CA GLY A 27 5.65 1.72 1.93
C GLY A 27 5.16 0.35 2.39
N TYR A 28 3.88 0.21 2.77
CA TYR A 28 3.32 -1.09 3.14
C TYR A 28 3.39 -2.12 2.02
N THR A 29 3.82 -3.33 2.38
CA THR A 29 3.48 -4.57 1.67
C THR A 29 2.08 -5.04 2.11
N PRO A 30 1.39 -5.91 1.34
CA PRO A 30 0.16 -6.56 1.80
C PRO A 30 0.32 -7.26 3.15
N GLU A 31 1.46 -7.91 3.39
CA GLU A 31 1.78 -8.62 4.61
C GLU A 31 1.92 -7.68 5.80
N ASP A 32 2.63 -6.55 5.63
CA ASP A 32 2.80 -5.56 6.69
C ASP A 32 1.50 -4.81 6.98
N ALA A 33 0.68 -4.57 5.95
CA ALA A 33 -0.64 -3.97 6.12
C ALA A 33 -1.57 -4.89 6.92
N LYS A 34 -1.57 -6.20 6.61
CA LYS A 34 -2.32 -7.20 7.36
C LYS A 34 -1.90 -7.19 8.84
N LYS A 35 -0.59 -7.25 9.12
CA LYS A 35 -0.07 -7.19 10.50
C LYS A 35 -0.50 -5.92 11.23
N ALA A 36 -0.42 -4.76 10.58
CA ALA A 36 -0.78 -3.48 11.21
C ALA A 36 -2.26 -3.43 11.62
N VAL A 37 -3.15 -3.99 10.80
CA VAL A 37 -4.58 -4.10 11.13
C VAL A 37 -4.81 -5.14 12.23
N GLU A 38 -4.18 -6.32 12.15
CA GLU A 38 -4.31 -7.38 13.16
C GLU A 38 -3.81 -6.95 14.55
N LEU A 39 -2.77 -6.11 14.60
CA LEU A 39 -2.25 -5.53 15.84
C LEU A 39 -3.06 -4.33 16.35
N ASN A 40 -4.13 -3.92 15.65
CA ASN A 40 -4.95 -2.76 15.95
C ASN A 40 -4.15 -1.44 15.96
N ASP A 41 -3.04 -1.37 15.22
CA ASP A 41 -2.23 -0.16 15.07
C ASP A 41 -2.95 0.86 14.17
N VAL A 42 -3.76 0.37 13.22
CA VAL A 42 -4.56 1.14 12.26
C VAL A 42 -5.86 0.40 11.95
N ASP A 43 -6.87 1.14 11.49
CA ASP A 43 -8.15 0.56 11.05
C ASP A 43 -8.12 0.17 9.57
N ALA A 44 -7.30 0.86 8.76
CA ALA A 44 -7.08 0.53 7.36
C ALA A 44 -5.71 1.02 6.85
N VAL A 45 -5.28 0.49 5.71
CA VAL A 45 -4.06 0.91 5.01
C VAL A 45 -4.41 1.35 3.59
N ALA A 46 -3.87 2.49 3.19
CA ALA A 46 -3.95 2.99 1.82
C ALA A 46 -2.67 2.63 1.03
N PHE A 47 -2.87 2.18 -0.21
CA PHE A 47 -1.79 1.81 -1.11
C PHE A 47 -1.74 2.77 -2.31
N GLY A 48 -0.57 3.35 -2.56
CA GLY A 48 -0.34 4.25 -3.71
C GLY A 48 0.35 3.53 -4.87
N ARG A 49 1.68 3.45 -4.82
CA ARG A 49 2.54 2.91 -5.90
C ARG A 49 2.08 1.55 -6.45
N ILE A 50 1.74 0.61 -5.57
CA ILE A 50 1.30 -0.72 -6.02
C ILE A 50 -0.12 -0.69 -6.60
N PHE A 51 -0.96 0.26 -6.20
CA PHE A 51 -2.30 0.41 -6.79
C PHE A 51 -2.21 0.98 -8.22
N ILE A 52 -1.28 1.91 -8.49
CA ILE A 52 -1.01 2.42 -9.85
C ILE A 52 -0.82 1.26 -10.84
N ALA A 53 -0.02 0.26 -10.46
CA ALA A 53 0.31 -0.87 -11.33
C ALA A 53 -0.69 -2.03 -11.30
N ASN A 54 -1.61 -2.05 -10.33
CA ASN A 54 -2.51 -3.17 -10.08
C ASN A 54 -3.94 -2.64 -9.94
N PRO A 55 -4.68 -2.47 -11.06
CA PRO A 55 -6.05 -1.94 -11.01
C PRO A 55 -6.99 -2.81 -10.17
N ASP A 56 -6.66 -4.08 -10.02
CA ASP A 56 -7.37 -5.11 -9.26
C ASP A 56 -6.63 -5.50 -7.95
N LEU A 57 -5.84 -4.59 -7.38
CA LEU A 57 -5.03 -4.83 -6.17
C LEU A 57 -5.80 -5.55 -5.05
N PRO A 58 -7.05 -5.20 -4.69
CA PRO A 58 -7.78 -5.93 -3.65
C PRO A 58 -7.99 -7.42 -3.96
N LYS A 59 -8.25 -7.77 -5.24
CA LYS A 59 -8.40 -9.17 -5.68
C LYS A 59 -7.07 -9.90 -5.50
N ARG A 60 -5.95 -9.28 -5.93
CA ARG A 60 -4.61 -9.85 -5.80
C ARG A 60 -4.22 -10.11 -4.35
N ILE A 61 -4.44 -9.14 -3.46
CA ILE A 61 -4.18 -9.30 -2.02
C ILE A 61 -5.03 -10.44 -1.45
N LYS A 62 -6.33 -10.48 -1.78
CA LYS A 62 -7.24 -11.52 -1.28
C LYS A 62 -6.83 -12.93 -1.68
N THR A 63 -6.33 -13.11 -2.91
CA THR A 63 -5.96 -14.43 -3.44
C THR A 63 -4.47 -14.71 -3.35
N ASN A 64 -3.69 -13.85 -2.69
CA ASN A 64 -2.23 -13.92 -2.65
C ASN A 64 -1.59 -14.04 -4.06
N ALA A 65 -2.16 -13.34 -5.04
CA ALA A 65 -1.66 -13.35 -6.41
C ALA A 65 -0.47 -12.41 -6.58
N PRO A 66 0.44 -12.67 -7.55
CA PRO A 66 1.56 -11.78 -7.85
C PRO A 66 1.11 -10.35 -8.16
N LEU A 67 1.86 -9.37 -7.69
CA LEU A 67 1.65 -7.96 -8.02
C LEU A 67 2.46 -7.58 -9.26
N ASN A 68 1.85 -6.80 -10.15
CA ASN A 68 2.55 -6.15 -11.23
C ASN A 68 3.59 -5.16 -10.65
N PRO A 69 4.81 -5.10 -11.23
CA PRO A 69 5.78 -4.08 -10.86
C PRO A 69 5.33 -2.70 -11.37
N TYR A 70 5.48 -1.67 -10.55
CA TYR A 70 5.23 -0.29 -10.96
C TYR A 70 6.43 0.28 -11.73
N ASN A 71 6.15 1.18 -12.68
CA ASN A 71 7.17 1.92 -13.41
C ASN A 71 7.16 3.40 -12.99
N ARG A 72 8.19 3.80 -12.22
CA ARG A 72 8.30 5.20 -11.74
C ARG A 72 8.46 6.22 -12.87
N ALA A 73 9.04 5.82 -14.00
CA ALA A 73 9.29 6.73 -15.12
C ALA A 73 8.00 7.20 -15.80
N THR A 74 6.87 6.52 -15.56
CA THR A 74 5.56 6.81 -16.16
C THR A 74 4.56 7.37 -15.15
N PHE A 75 4.97 7.76 -13.94
CA PHE A 75 4.03 8.25 -12.92
C PHE A 75 3.43 9.64 -13.23
N TYR A 76 4.12 10.46 -14.01
CA TYR A 76 3.73 11.85 -14.24
C TYR A 76 3.80 12.17 -15.73
N GLY A 77 2.77 12.86 -16.24
CA GLY A 77 2.62 13.17 -17.67
C GLY A 77 2.38 11.91 -18.51
N GLY A 78 2.64 12.01 -19.82
CA GLY A 78 2.42 10.90 -20.76
C GLY A 78 0.96 10.69 -21.14
N ASN A 79 0.65 9.49 -21.63
CA ASN A 79 -0.67 9.07 -22.10
C ASN A 79 -1.09 7.76 -21.39
N GLU A 80 -1.51 6.72 -22.13
CA GLU A 80 -2.01 5.45 -21.60
C GLU A 80 -0.93 4.58 -20.92
N LYS A 81 0.34 4.72 -21.36
CA LYS A 81 1.44 3.86 -20.93
C LYS A 81 1.83 4.10 -19.47
N GLY A 82 1.71 3.06 -18.66
CA GLY A 82 1.93 3.12 -17.21
C GLY A 82 0.80 3.83 -16.46
N TYR A 83 -0.38 3.98 -17.08
CA TYR A 83 -1.56 4.60 -16.48
C TYR A 83 -2.79 3.69 -16.59
N THR A 84 -3.21 3.33 -17.80
CA THR A 84 -4.40 2.47 -18.05
C THR A 84 -4.07 1.13 -18.69
N ASP A 85 -2.81 0.88 -19.05
CA ASP A 85 -2.36 -0.33 -19.75
C ASP A 85 -1.82 -1.43 -18.81
N TYR A 86 -1.88 -1.23 -17.49
CA TYR A 86 -1.54 -2.28 -16.53
C TYR A 86 -2.59 -3.42 -16.55
N PRO A 87 -2.17 -4.68 -16.70
CA PRO A 87 -3.10 -5.80 -16.82
C PRO A 87 -3.76 -6.14 -15.47
N ALA A 88 -5.05 -6.44 -15.49
CA ALA A 88 -5.76 -7.07 -14.38
C ALA A 88 -5.56 -8.60 -14.39
N LEU A 89 -5.84 -9.27 -13.27
CA LEU A 89 -6.01 -10.72 -13.24
C LEU A 89 -7.19 -11.12 -14.12
N SER A 90 -6.99 -12.13 -14.97
CA SER A 90 -8.07 -12.79 -15.71
C SER A 90 -9.12 -13.46 -14.81
#